data_AF-A0A0C1H737-F1
#
_entry.id   AF-A0A0C1H737-F1
#
_cell.length_a   1.000
_cell.length_b   1.000
_cell.length_c   1.000
_cell.angle_alpha   90.00
_cell.angle_beta   90.00
_cell.angle_gamma   90.00
#
_symmetry.space_group_name_H-M   'P 1'
#
loop_
_entity.id
_entity.type
_entity.pdbx_description
1 polymer ?
#
loop_
_entity_poly.entity_id
_entity_poly.type
_entity_poly.pdbx_seq_one_letter_code
_entity_poly.pdbx_strand_id
1 'polypeptide(L)'
;MTPISTSSSEYEQFKESFTQYAQYTAAVNNLRIFVEENKESYKAHLQEEARQIAEKKAELAAKRVDIVARKEELAARDDELSVKIGQLSVKEEQLSANLQQLAKTRIEAEAKIAQAQTTLKFGYVKLFYSVFGLPVPLQSETDKIDHIAATYFPNGEIGNINGQATLFSISPIEKYLKESRSTISKLNLTAIRIIHDPKNLVEFLQKPDCPIKFIGVDARLKDSLEQQVDEICPKEGRSFKIVYVQPPKK
;
A
#
# COMPACT_ATOMS: atom_id res chain seq x y z
N MET A 1 -66.83 52.45 118.47
CA MET A 1 -66.46 52.11 117.08
C MET A 1 -66.33 53.41 116.32
N THR A 2 -65.13 53.98 116.30
CA THR A 2 -64.78 55.10 115.43
C THR A 2 -64.70 54.56 114.00
N PRO A 3 -65.41 55.14 113.02
CA PRO A 3 -65.25 54.72 111.64
C PRO A 3 -63.81 55.07 111.24
N ILE A 4 -63.05 54.06 110.79
CA ILE A 4 -61.77 54.30 110.12
C ILE A 4 -62.13 55.03 108.83
N SER A 5 -62.19 56.35 108.90
CA SER A 5 -62.33 57.22 107.75
C SER A 5 -60.97 57.23 107.07
N THR A 6 -60.67 56.17 106.29
CA THR A 6 -59.62 56.24 105.28
C THR A 6 -59.92 57.49 104.45
N SER A 7 -59.01 58.45 104.45
CA SER A 7 -59.21 59.62 103.61
C SER A 7 -59.35 59.13 102.17
N SER A 8 -60.32 59.67 101.43
CA SER A 8 -60.56 59.31 100.02
C SER A 8 -59.28 59.25 99.18
N SER A 9 -58.25 60.02 99.57
CA SER A 9 -56.93 60.08 98.96
C SER A 9 -56.10 58.79 99.10
N GLU A 10 -56.13 58.10 100.24
CA GLU A 10 -55.29 56.91 100.47
C GLU A 10 -55.79 55.71 99.67
N TYR A 11 -57.11 55.58 99.53
CA TYR A 11 -57.73 54.52 98.74
C TYR A 11 -57.51 54.70 97.23
N GLU A 12 -57.54 55.94 96.74
CA GLU A 12 -57.22 56.24 95.33
C GLU A 12 -55.73 55.99 95.02
N GLN A 13 -54.81 56.38 95.90
CA GLN A 13 -53.38 56.05 95.76
C GLN A 13 -53.13 54.54 95.72
N PHE A 14 -53.83 53.77 96.56
CA PHE A 14 -53.74 52.31 96.54
C PHE A 14 -54.24 51.72 95.21
N LYS A 15 -55.39 52.17 94.69
CA LYS A 15 -55.90 51.75 93.37
C LYS A 15 -54.93 52.08 92.23
N GLU A 16 -54.35 53.28 92.25
CA GLU A 16 -53.36 53.70 91.27
C GLU A 16 -52.12 52.80 91.33
N SER A 17 -51.59 52.52 92.53
CA SER A 17 -50.44 51.63 92.71
C SER A 17 -50.73 50.19 92.26
N PHE A 18 -51.93 49.68 92.52
CA PHE A 18 -52.35 48.34 92.07
C PHE A 18 -52.50 48.29 90.54
N THR A 19 -53.04 49.34 89.94
CA THR A 19 -53.17 49.48 88.47
C THR A 19 -51.78 49.55 87.82
N GLN A 20 -50.86 50.31 88.39
CA GLN A 20 -49.46 50.38 87.93
C GLN A 20 -48.76 49.01 88.05
N TYR A 21 -48.95 48.29 89.16
CA TYR A 21 -48.40 46.94 89.33
C TYR A 21 -48.96 45.93 88.32
N ALA A 22 -50.26 45.98 88.04
CA ALA A 22 -50.90 45.14 87.01
C ALA A 22 -50.35 45.46 85.61
N GLN A 23 -50.19 46.75 85.27
CA GLN A 23 -49.59 47.19 84.01
C GLN A 23 -48.12 46.75 83.88
N TYR A 24 -47.33 46.88 84.95
CA TYR A 24 -45.95 46.40 84.99
C TYR A 24 -45.86 44.89 84.77
N THR A 25 -46.71 44.11 85.45
CA THR A 25 -46.77 42.66 85.30
C THR A 25 -47.14 42.25 83.87
N ALA A 26 -48.11 42.94 83.25
CA ALA A 26 -48.48 42.73 81.86
C ALA A 26 -47.33 43.06 80.89
N ALA A 27 -46.63 44.18 81.10
CA ALA A 27 -45.48 44.57 80.29
C ALA A 27 -44.32 43.56 80.37
N VAL A 28 -44.00 43.07 81.57
CA VAL A 28 -42.98 42.03 81.78
C VAL A 28 -43.36 40.71 81.10
N ASN A 29 -44.64 40.30 81.20
CA ASN A 29 -45.12 39.10 80.51
C ASN A 29 -45.06 39.25 78.99
N ASN A 30 -45.43 40.41 78.44
CA ASN A 30 -45.33 40.68 77.00
C ASN A 30 -43.87 40.64 76.52
N LEU A 31 -42.94 41.21 77.28
CA LEU A 31 -41.50 41.13 76.96
C LEU A 31 -40.98 39.69 76.99
N ARG A 32 -41.40 38.88 77.98
CA ARG A 32 -41.03 37.46 78.04
C ARG A 32 -41.54 36.70 76.83
N ILE A 33 -42.80 36.89 76.46
CA ILE A 33 -43.41 36.26 75.28
C ILE A 33 -42.63 36.66 74.02
N PHE A 34 -42.40 37.96 73.82
CA PHE A 34 -41.62 38.46 72.68
C PHE A 34 -40.22 37.85 72.61
N VAL A 35 -39.51 37.76 73.74
CA VAL A 35 -38.16 37.17 73.76
C VAL A 35 -38.17 35.68 73.41
N GLU A 36 -39.11 34.90 73.96
CA GLU A 36 -39.20 33.47 73.63
C GLU A 36 -39.64 33.23 72.19
N GLU A 37 -40.57 34.02 71.65
CA GLU A 37 -40.97 33.95 70.24
C GLU A 37 -39.81 34.26 69.28
N ASN A 38 -39.05 35.32 69.56
CA ASN A 38 -37.87 35.66 68.74
C ASN A 38 -36.77 34.60 68.84
N LYS A 39 -36.56 34.02 70.02
CA LYS A 39 -35.59 32.95 70.24
C LYS A 39 -35.95 31.69 69.48
N GLU A 40 -37.21 31.26 69.53
CA GLU A 40 -37.66 30.08 68.77
C GLU A 40 -37.65 30.35 67.26
N SER A 41 -38.00 31.56 66.83
CA SER A 41 -37.89 31.96 65.42
C SER A 41 -36.43 31.90 64.92
N TYR A 42 -35.49 32.47 65.69
CA TYR A 42 -34.07 32.46 65.33
C TYR A 42 -33.49 31.05 65.32
N LYS A 43 -33.88 30.22 66.29
CA LYS A 43 -33.47 28.81 66.36
C LYS A 43 -33.98 28.02 65.15
N ALA A 44 -35.24 28.23 64.74
CA ALA A 44 -35.80 27.59 63.55
C ALA A 44 -35.06 28.02 62.27
N HIS A 45 -34.72 29.31 62.15
CA HIS A 45 -33.94 29.83 61.03
C HIS A 45 -32.55 29.18 60.95
N LEU A 46 -31.82 29.14 62.07
CA LEU A 46 -30.50 28.50 62.14
C LEU A 46 -30.56 27.00 61.83
N GLN A 47 -31.61 26.31 62.27
CA GLN A 47 -31.81 24.90 61.97
C GLN A 47 -32.04 24.66 60.48
N GLU A 48 -32.80 25.54 59.82
CA GLU A 48 -33.02 25.45 58.38
C GLU A 48 -31.74 25.78 57.58
N GLU A 49 -30.99 26.81 57.96
CA GLU A 49 -29.69 27.10 57.35
C GLU A 49 -28.70 25.93 57.51
N ALA A 50 -28.64 25.33 58.71
CA ALA A 50 -27.81 24.16 58.98
C ALA A 50 -28.21 22.97 58.09
N ARG A 51 -29.51 22.75 57.89
CA ARG A 51 -30.03 21.71 56.98
C ARG A 51 -29.60 21.95 55.54
N GLN A 52 -29.77 23.18 55.04
CA GLN A 52 -29.37 23.54 53.67
C GLN A 52 -27.85 23.41 53.45
N ILE A 53 -27.04 23.80 54.44
CA ILE A 53 -25.58 23.61 54.39
C ILE A 53 -25.23 22.12 54.36
N ALA A 54 -25.89 21.29 55.16
CA ALA A 54 -25.68 19.85 55.16
C ALA A 54 -26.03 19.21 53.81
N GLU A 55 -27.15 19.60 53.20
CA GLU A 55 -27.57 19.16 51.86
C GLU A 55 -26.54 19.55 50.79
N LYS A 56 -26.10 20.82 50.76
CA LYS A 56 -25.05 21.28 49.82
C LYS A 56 -23.73 20.56 50.02
N LYS A 57 -23.35 20.26 51.27
CA LYS A 57 -22.13 19.51 51.59
C LYS A 57 -22.20 18.08 51.08
N ALA A 58 -23.36 17.43 51.21
CA ALA A 58 -23.58 16.09 50.67
C ALA A 58 -23.51 16.07 49.14
N GLU A 59 -24.13 17.04 48.47
CA GLU A 59 -24.06 17.18 47.00
C GLU A 59 -22.62 17.38 46.50
N LEU A 60 -21.85 18.25 47.17
CA LEU A 60 -20.44 18.47 46.85
C LEU A 60 -19.58 17.22 47.09
N ALA A 61 -19.87 16.44 48.13
CA ALA A 61 -19.19 15.18 48.37
C ALA A 61 -19.45 14.17 47.25
N ALA A 62 -20.71 14.04 46.80
CA ALA A 62 -21.07 13.19 45.68
C ALA A 62 -20.36 13.61 44.38
N LYS A 63 -20.38 14.91 44.05
CA LYS A 63 -19.65 15.44 42.87
C LYS A 63 -18.15 15.18 42.94
N ARG A 64 -17.54 15.22 44.13
CA ARG A 64 -16.11 14.91 44.30
C ARG A 64 -15.82 13.45 43.98
N VAL A 65 -16.66 12.53 44.43
CA VAL A 65 -16.53 11.09 44.12
C VAL A 65 -16.63 10.86 42.60
N ASP A 66 -17.61 11.46 41.94
CA ASP A 66 -17.78 11.34 40.48
C ASP A 66 -16.57 11.88 39.70
N ILE A 67 -16.00 13.02 40.14
CA ILE A 67 -14.80 13.59 39.52
C ILE A 67 -13.60 12.67 39.68
N VAL A 68 -13.43 12.05 40.85
CA VAL A 68 -12.34 11.10 41.09
C VAL A 68 -12.50 9.88 40.18
N ALA A 69 -13.69 9.30 40.10
CA ALA A 69 -13.97 8.15 39.22
C ALA A 69 -13.68 8.48 37.74
N ARG A 70 -14.11 9.65 37.26
CA ARG A 70 -13.82 10.09 35.88
C ARG A 70 -12.33 10.30 35.62
N LYS A 71 -11.57 10.77 36.61
CA LYS A 71 -10.11 10.91 36.47
C LYS A 71 -9.42 9.55 36.34
N GLU A 72 -9.85 8.56 37.11
CA GLU A 72 -9.32 7.20 37.02
C GLU A 72 -9.66 6.57 35.66
N GLU A 73 -10.88 6.77 35.14
CA GLU A 73 -11.26 6.29 33.81
C GLU A 73 -10.39 6.93 32.71
N LEU A 74 -10.16 8.25 32.78
CA LEU A 74 -9.31 8.95 31.82
C LEU A 74 -7.86 8.46 31.89
N ALA A 75 -7.30 8.24 33.08
CA ALA A 75 -5.96 7.68 33.23
C ALA A 75 -5.84 6.29 32.58
N ALA A 76 -6.84 5.42 32.77
CA ALA A 76 -6.87 4.11 32.13
C ALA A 76 -6.95 4.20 30.60
N ARG A 77 -7.68 5.19 30.06
CA ARG A 77 -7.75 5.45 28.61
C ARG A 77 -6.44 5.96 28.05
N ASP A 78 -5.75 6.84 28.78
CA ASP A 78 -4.43 7.34 28.38
C ASP A 78 -3.41 6.19 28.31
N ASP A 79 -3.41 5.30 29.30
CA ASP A 79 -2.56 4.10 29.29
C ASP A 79 -2.87 3.19 28.08
N GLU A 80 -4.15 2.95 27.77
CA GLU A 80 -4.58 2.17 26.59
C GLU A 80 -4.08 2.80 25.28
N LEU A 81 -4.18 4.13 25.17
CA LEU A 81 -3.71 4.87 24.00
C LEU A 81 -2.18 4.82 23.87
N SER A 82 -1.44 4.97 24.97
CA SER A 82 0.02 4.83 24.96
C SER A 82 0.47 3.45 24.47
N VAL A 83 -0.21 2.38 24.89
CA VAL A 83 0.07 1.02 24.39
C VAL A 83 -0.21 0.92 22.89
N LYS A 84 -1.33 1.45 22.41
CA LYS A 84 -1.67 1.44 20.96
C LYS A 84 -0.65 2.21 20.13
N ILE A 85 -0.18 3.36 20.61
CA ILE A 85 0.87 4.16 19.94
C ILE A 85 2.15 3.33 19.82
N GLY A 86 2.58 2.66 20.89
CA GLY A 86 3.76 1.79 20.85
C GLY A 86 3.61 0.66 19.83
N GLN A 87 2.45 0.01 19.77
CA GLN A 87 2.17 -1.04 18.78
C GLN A 87 2.19 -0.53 17.34
N LEU A 88 1.67 0.68 17.10
CA LEU A 88 1.70 1.30 15.77
C LEU A 88 3.12 1.64 15.34
N SER A 89 3.94 2.18 16.26
CA SER A 89 5.35 2.48 16.00
C SER A 89 6.14 1.24 15.58
N VAL A 90 5.95 0.10 16.27
CA VAL A 90 6.59 -1.17 15.88
C VAL A 90 6.13 -1.65 14.50
N LYS A 91 4.84 -1.51 14.18
CA LYS A 91 4.32 -1.89 12.85
C LYS A 91 4.90 -1.00 11.74
N GLU A 92 5.08 0.29 12.02
CA GLU A 92 5.68 1.24 11.07
C GLU A 92 7.14 0.87 10.77
N GLU A 93 7.93 0.56 11.79
CA GLU A 93 9.32 0.09 11.62
C GLU A 93 9.39 -1.19 10.79
N GLN A 94 8.52 -2.17 11.09
CA GLN A 94 8.47 -3.42 10.33
C GLN A 94 8.08 -3.19 8.85
N LEU A 95 7.13 -2.29 8.59
CA LEU A 95 6.71 -1.96 7.23
C LEU A 95 7.84 -1.27 6.46
N SER A 96 8.57 -0.36 7.11
CA SER A 96 9.74 0.31 6.54
C SER A 96 10.84 -0.70 6.16
N ALA A 97 11.16 -1.64 7.05
CA ALA A 97 12.13 -2.71 6.79
C ALA A 97 11.70 -3.60 5.60
N ASN A 98 10.41 -3.97 5.53
CA ASN A 98 9.87 -4.76 4.43
C ASN A 98 9.97 -4.02 3.09
N LEU A 99 9.71 -2.71 3.06
CA LEU A 99 9.84 -1.89 1.85
C LEU A 99 11.29 -1.82 1.36
N GLN A 100 12.25 -1.67 2.27
CA GLN A 100 13.67 -1.69 1.91
C GLN A 100 14.10 -3.04 1.32
N GLN A 101 13.65 -4.14 1.91
CA GLN A 101 13.93 -5.48 1.40
C GLN A 101 13.32 -5.69 0.00
N LEU A 102 12.07 -5.27 -0.20
CA LEU A 102 11.41 -5.37 -1.49
C LEU A 102 12.12 -4.54 -2.57
N ALA A 103 12.56 -3.33 -2.22
CA ALA A 103 13.34 -2.47 -3.12
C ALA A 103 14.65 -3.15 -3.55
N LYS A 104 15.37 -3.79 -2.62
CA LYS A 104 16.58 -4.55 -2.93
C LYS A 104 16.30 -5.72 -3.88
N THR A 105 15.29 -6.53 -3.58
CA THR A 105 14.92 -7.67 -4.44
C THR A 105 14.49 -7.21 -5.83
N ARG A 106 13.81 -6.07 -5.95
CA ARG A 106 13.44 -5.47 -7.23
C ARG A 106 14.69 -5.12 -8.06
N ILE A 107 15.67 -4.43 -7.47
CA ILE A 107 16.91 -4.06 -8.15
C ILE A 107 17.66 -5.31 -8.65
N GLU A 108 17.75 -6.35 -7.81
CA GLU A 108 18.38 -7.62 -8.20
C GLU A 108 17.65 -8.30 -9.37
N ALA A 109 16.32 -8.26 -9.38
CA ALA A 109 15.51 -8.82 -10.46
C ALA A 109 15.68 -8.02 -11.77
N GLU A 110 15.66 -6.69 -11.70
CA GLU A 110 15.91 -5.81 -12.84
C GLU A 110 17.29 -6.05 -13.46
N ALA A 111 18.33 -6.21 -12.63
CA ALA A 111 19.68 -6.54 -13.08
C ALA A 111 19.75 -7.91 -13.79
N LYS A 112 19.08 -8.93 -13.23
CA LYS A 112 19.01 -10.27 -13.86
C LYS A 112 18.27 -10.24 -15.20
N ILE A 113 17.19 -9.48 -15.30
CA ILE A 113 16.44 -9.31 -16.55
C ILE A 113 17.32 -8.62 -17.60
N ALA A 114 17.99 -7.53 -17.24
CA ALA A 114 18.90 -6.82 -18.15
C ALA A 114 20.03 -7.75 -18.65
N GLN A 115 20.64 -8.52 -17.74
CA GLN A 115 21.66 -9.50 -18.10
C GLN A 115 21.14 -10.59 -19.05
N ALA A 116 19.94 -11.12 -18.78
CA ALA A 116 19.31 -12.12 -19.63
C ALA A 116 18.99 -11.56 -21.02
N GLN A 117 18.48 -10.33 -21.10
CA GLN A 117 18.21 -9.64 -22.36
C GLN A 117 19.49 -9.44 -23.19
N THR A 118 20.59 -8.98 -22.58
CA THR A 118 21.88 -8.84 -23.28
C THR A 118 22.40 -10.18 -23.80
N THR A 119 22.28 -11.23 -22.99
CA THR A 119 22.69 -12.59 -23.38
C THR A 119 21.87 -13.11 -24.56
N LEU A 120 20.56 -12.88 -24.53
CA LEU A 120 19.63 -13.30 -25.57
C LEU A 120 19.85 -12.54 -26.88
N LYS A 121 20.00 -11.21 -26.82
CA LYS A 121 20.39 -10.37 -27.97
C LYS A 121 21.68 -10.86 -28.62
N PHE A 122 22.73 -11.10 -27.83
CA PHE A 122 23.99 -11.61 -28.33
C PHE A 122 23.83 -12.99 -28.99
N GLY A 123 23.02 -13.87 -28.41
CA GLY A 123 22.68 -15.17 -28.99
C GLY A 123 22.06 -15.05 -30.38
N TYR A 124 21.11 -14.14 -30.57
CA TYR A 124 20.45 -13.90 -31.86
C TYR A 124 21.40 -13.32 -32.90
N VAL A 125 22.21 -12.34 -32.52
CA VAL A 125 23.25 -11.78 -33.40
C VAL A 125 24.25 -12.85 -33.80
N LYS A 126 24.69 -13.69 -32.86
CA LYS A 126 25.59 -14.81 -33.17
C LYS A 126 24.99 -15.80 -34.15
N LEU A 127 23.70 -16.14 -33.99
CA LEU A 127 22.98 -17.00 -34.93
C LEU A 127 22.91 -16.36 -36.32
N PHE A 128 22.54 -15.09 -36.40
CA PHE A 128 22.50 -14.34 -37.66
C PHE A 128 23.83 -14.35 -38.40
N TYR A 129 24.93 -14.03 -37.72
CA TYR A 129 26.26 -14.06 -38.32
C TYR A 129 26.64 -15.47 -38.79
N SER A 130 26.27 -16.51 -38.03
CA SER A 130 26.50 -17.90 -38.41
C SER A 130 25.73 -18.30 -39.67
N VAL A 131 24.52 -17.78 -39.83
CA VAL A 131 23.66 -18.03 -41.01
C VAL A 131 24.29 -17.53 -42.30
N PHE A 132 25.03 -16.42 -42.23
CA PHE A 132 25.72 -15.83 -43.37
C PHE A 132 27.21 -16.20 -43.46
N GLY A 133 27.74 -17.00 -42.54
CA GLY A 133 29.18 -17.32 -42.49
C GLY A 133 30.06 -16.10 -42.18
N LEU A 134 29.51 -15.11 -41.47
CA LEU A 134 30.20 -13.87 -41.11
C LEU A 134 31.01 -14.04 -39.81
N PRO A 135 32.06 -13.23 -39.59
CA PRO A 135 32.82 -13.23 -38.34
C PRO A 135 31.94 -12.75 -37.18
N VAL A 136 31.64 -13.65 -36.24
CA VAL A 136 30.80 -13.38 -35.07
C VAL A 136 31.45 -12.28 -34.22
N PRO A 137 30.72 -11.21 -33.84
CA PRO A 137 31.25 -10.17 -32.97
C PRO A 137 31.59 -10.71 -31.57
N LEU A 138 32.55 -10.08 -30.90
CA LEU A 138 32.86 -10.35 -29.49
C LEU A 138 31.72 -9.86 -28.60
N GLN A 139 31.51 -10.54 -27.46
CA GLN A 139 30.44 -10.18 -26.52
C GLN A 139 30.62 -8.76 -25.92
N SER A 140 31.85 -8.23 -25.93
CA SER A 140 32.17 -6.86 -25.52
C SER A 140 31.82 -5.80 -26.56
N GLU A 141 31.54 -6.16 -27.82
CA GLU A 141 31.14 -5.21 -28.88
C GLU A 141 29.64 -4.86 -28.78
N THR A 142 29.21 -4.33 -27.62
CA THR A 142 27.78 -4.10 -27.32
C THR A 142 27.09 -3.19 -28.33
N ASP A 143 27.73 -2.10 -28.75
CA ASP A 143 27.14 -1.13 -29.68
C ASP A 143 26.82 -1.77 -31.04
N LYS A 144 27.71 -2.64 -31.51
CA LYS A 144 27.53 -3.40 -32.75
C LYS A 144 26.43 -4.44 -32.61
N ILE A 145 26.40 -5.15 -31.48
CA ILE A 145 25.35 -6.13 -31.18
C ILE A 145 23.98 -5.43 -31.14
N ASP A 146 23.87 -4.31 -30.42
CA ASP A 146 22.63 -3.55 -30.31
C ASP A 146 22.20 -2.95 -31.65
N HIS A 147 23.14 -2.42 -32.44
CA HIS A 147 22.84 -1.93 -33.78
C HIS A 147 22.27 -3.03 -34.68
N ILE A 148 22.91 -4.20 -34.74
CA ILE A 148 22.44 -5.34 -35.54
C ILE A 148 21.08 -5.83 -35.01
N ALA A 149 20.93 -5.98 -33.69
CA ALA A 149 19.68 -6.40 -33.07
C ALA A 149 18.53 -5.45 -33.41
N ALA A 150 18.73 -4.13 -33.29
CA ALA A 150 17.71 -3.14 -33.62
C ALA A 150 17.41 -3.10 -35.13
N THR A 151 18.42 -3.32 -35.98
CA THR A 151 18.28 -3.20 -37.44
C THR A 151 17.57 -4.40 -38.04
N TYR A 152 17.91 -5.61 -37.59
CA TYR A 152 17.49 -6.86 -38.21
C TYR A 152 16.54 -7.68 -37.33
N PHE A 153 16.51 -7.45 -36.02
CA PHE A 153 15.68 -8.22 -35.09
C PHE A 153 14.74 -7.37 -34.22
N PRO A 154 14.06 -6.34 -34.76
CA PRO A 154 13.23 -5.46 -33.94
C PRO A 154 12.03 -6.18 -33.29
N ASN A 155 11.56 -7.30 -33.85
CA ASN A 155 10.36 -8.00 -33.37
C ASN A 155 10.62 -9.46 -32.96
N GLY A 156 11.89 -9.88 -32.82
CA GLY A 156 12.23 -11.25 -32.41
C GLY A 156 12.12 -12.29 -33.54
N GLU A 157 12.50 -11.90 -34.75
CA GLU A 157 12.40 -12.68 -35.98
C GLU A 157 13.26 -13.98 -35.97
N ILE A 158 14.22 -14.07 -35.04
CA ILE A 158 14.91 -15.30 -34.64
C ILE A 158 14.73 -15.44 -33.13
N GLY A 159 14.38 -16.65 -32.66
CA GLY A 159 14.23 -16.91 -31.24
C GLY A 159 14.55 -18.33 -30.84
N ASN A 160 14.09 -18.70 -29.65
CA ASN A 160 14.29 -20.02 -29.08
C ASN A 160 12.93 -20.56 -28.60
N ILE A 161 12.51 -21.69 -29.16
CA ILE A 161 11.34 -22.44 -28.70
C ILE A 161 11.85 -23.76 -28.11
N ASN A 162 11.55 -24.04 -26.84
CA ASN A 162 11.90 -25.29 -26.17
C ASN A 162 13.39 -25.66 -26.26
N GLY A 163 14.28 -24.67 -26.21
CA GLY A 163 15.74 -24.86 -26.34
C GLY A 163 16.24 -24.92 -27.78
N GLN A 164 15.37 -24.77 -28.77
CA GLN A 164 15.68 -24.91 -30.19
C GLN A 164 15.67 -23.54 -30.89
N ALA A 165 16.78 -23.21 -31.57
CA ALA A 165 16.87 -22.00 -32.38
C ALA A 165 15.84 -22.05 -33.50
N THR A 166 14.97 -21.05 -33.53
CA THR A 166 13.81 -20.99 -34.42
C THR A 166 13.91 -19.74 -35.29
N LEU A 167 13.68 -19.91 -36.58
CA LEU A 167 13.52 -18.80 -37.53
C LEU A 167 12.03 -18.52 -37.68
N PHE A 168 11.58 -17.36 -37.21
CA PHE A 168 10.19 -16.92 -37.30
C PHE A 168 9.90 -16.15 -38.59
N SER A 169 10.89 -15.41 -39.10
CA SER A 169 10.76 -14.63 -40.32
C SER A 169 12.07 -14.56 -41.10
N ILE A 170 11.97 -14.55 -42.43
CA ILE A 170 13.11 -14.35 -43.35
C ILE A 170 13.42 -12.87 -43.59
N SER A 171 12.56 -11.94 -43.13
CA SER A 171 12.74 -10.50 -43.32
C SER A 171 14.12 -9.95 -42.90
N PRO A 172 14.73 -10.40 -41.77
CA PRO A 172 16.08 -9.97 -41.40
C PRO A 172 17.13 -10.31 -42.47
N ILE A 173 17.01 -11.51 -43.04
CA ILE A 173 17.92 -12.06 -44.04
C ILE A 173 17.74 -11.32 -45.36
N GLU A 174 16.49 -11.12 -45.79
CA GLU A 174 16.16 -10.35 -46.99
C GLU A 174 16.68 -8.90 -46.90
N LYS A 175 16.44 -8.23 -45.77
CA LYS A 175 16.90 -6.86 -45.53
C LYS A 175 18.43 -6.76 -45.62
N TYR A 176 19.14 -7.65 -44.93
CA TYR A 176 20.60 -7.67 -44.97
C TYR A 176 21.15 -7.85 -46.39
N LEU A 177 20.61 -8.81 -47.15
CA LEU A 177 21.05 -9.07 -48.52
C LEU A 177 20.84 -7.85 -49.43
N LYS A 178 19.70 -7.16 -49.28
CA LYS A 178 19.39 -5.94 -50.03
C LYS A 178 20.34 -4.79 -49.71
N GLU A 179 20.63 -4.57 -48.43
CA GLU A 179 21.50 -3.47 -47.96
C GLU A 179 22.98 -3.73 -48.28
N SER A 180 23.46 -4.95 -48.06
CA SER A 180 24.86 -5.31 -48.27
C SER A 180 25.22 -5.54 -49.74
N ARG A 181 24.21 -5.64 -50.63
CA ARG A 181 24.38 -6.15 -52.00
C ARG A 181 25.22 -7.44 -52.03
N SER A 182 25.07 -8.25 -51.00
CA SER A 182 25.94 -9.40 -50.78
C SER A 182 25.76 -10.44 -51.89
N THR A 183 26.87 -11.02 -52.31
CA THR A 183 26.92 -12.08 -53.33
C THR A 183 26.86 -13.48 -52.72
N ILE A 184 26.53 -13.58 -51.42
CA ILE A 184 26.36 -14.87 -50.74
C ILE A 184 25.31 -15.67 -51.51
N SER A 185 25.75 -16.77 -52.12
CA SER A 185 24.89 -17.67 -52.89
C SER A 185 24.29 -18.80 -52.04
N LYS A 186 24.70 -18.90 -50.77
CA LYS A 186 24.35 -19.98 -49.85
C LYS A 186 23.99 -19.45 -48.46
N LEU A 187 22.83 -19.84 -47.96
CA LEU A 187 22.39 -19.59 -46.58
C LEU A 187 22.72 -20.81 -45.70
N ASN A 188 23.31 -20.62 -44.52
CA ASN A 188 23.66 -21.71 -43.60
C ASN A 188 22.72 -21.77 -42.38
N LEU A 189 21.59 -22.44 -42.53
CA LEU A 189 20.60 -22.67 -41.47
C LEU A 189 20.90 -23.88 -40.57
N THR A 190 22.10 -24.45 -40.59
CA THR A 190 22.42 -25.67 -39.81
C THR A 190 22.26 -25.51 -38.29
N ALA A 191 22.34 -24.29 -37.76
CA ALA A 191 22.09 -23.99 -36.36
C ALA A 191 20.59 -23.83 -36.04
N ILE A 192 19.76 -23.52 -37.04
CA ILE A 192 18.31 -23.41 -36.91
C ILE A 192 17.72 -24.82 -36.88
N ARG A 193 16.84 -25.05 -35.92
CA ARG A 193 16.19 -26.33 -35.62
C ARG A 193 14.70 -26.31 -36.00
N ILE A 194 14.10 -25.13 -36.08
CA ILE A 194 12.70 -24.95 -36.46
C ILE A 194 12.61 -23.79 -37.43
N ILE A 195 11.93 -23.99 -38.55
CA ILE A 195 11.52 -22.93 -39.48
C ILE A 195 10.02 -22.80 -39.32
N HIS A 196 9.57 -21.71 -38.69
CA HIS A 196 8.16 -21.56 -38.32
C HIS A 196 7.29 -21.13 -39.52
N ASP A 197 7.85 -20.37 -40.46
CA ASP A 197 7.18 -19.92 -41.68
C ASP A 197 7.94 -20.39 -42.94
N PRO A 198 7.82 -21.68 -43.31
CA PRO A 198 8.48 -22.23 -44.49
C PRO A 198 7.94 -21.61 -45.78
N LYS A 199 6.68 -21.13 -45.80
CA LYS A 199 6.07 -20.51 -46.98
C LYS A 199 6.77 -19.23 -47.36
N ASN A 200 6.94 -18.32 -46.40
CA ASN A 200 7.64 -17.06 -46.63
C ASN A 200 9.10 -17.28 -47.07
N LEU A 201 9.78 -18.26 -46.45
CA LEU A 201 11.12 -18.66 -46.88
C LEU A 201 11.15 -19.11 -48.36
N VAL A 202 10.21 -19.98 -48.76
CA VAL A 202 10.13 -20.48 -50.14
C VAL A 202 9.80 -19.36 -51.12
N GLU A 203 8.82 -18.53 -50.82
CA GLU A 203 8.44 -17.38 -51.65
C GLU A 203 9.62 -16.42 -51.86
N PHE A 204 10.39 -16.13 -50.81
CA PHE A 204 11.61 -15.32 -50.91
C PHE A 204 12.66 -15.96 -51.82
N LEU A 205 12.92 -17.26 -51.69
CA LEU A 205 13.93 -17.97 -52.48
C LEU A 205 13.53 -18.14 -53.95
N GLN A 206 12.23 -18.14 -54.24
CA GLN A 206 11.70 -18.26 -55.60
C GLN A 206 11.77 -16.96 -56.40
N LYS A 207 12.08 -15.82 -55.77
CA LYS A 207 12.23 -14.54 -56.48
C LYS A 207 13.33 -14.68 -57.56
N PRO A 208 13.08 -14.22 -58.82
CA PRO A 208 14.02 -14.42 -59.93
C PRO A 208 15.43 -13.85 -59.66
N ASP A 209 15.47 -12.73 -58.95
CA ASP A 209 16.65 -11.98 -58.54
C ASP A 209 17.20 -12.40 -57.16
N CYS A 210 16.66 -13.45 -56.55
CA CYS A 210 17.14 -13.91 -55.25
C CYS A 210 18.60 -14.40 -55.38
N PRO A 211 19.55 -13.81 -54.62
CA PRO A 211 20.96 -14.17 -54.70
C PRO A 211 21.25 -15.54 -54.09
N ILE A 212 20.35 -16.05 -53.23
CA ILE A 212 20.51 -17.34 -52.55
C ILE A 212 19.97 -18.46 -53.44
N LYS A 213 20.84 -19.41 -53.81
CA LYS A 213 20.46 -20.61 -54.57
C LYS A 213 20.57 -21.90 -53.77
N PHE A 214 21.21 -21.85 -52.59
CA PHE A 214 21.45 -23.02 -51.75
C PHE A 214 21.14 -22.75 -50.29
N ILE A 215 20.55 -23.73 -49.61
CA ILE A 215 20.29 -23.70 -48.16
C ILE A 215 21.01 -24.87 -47.50
N GLY A 216 21.87 -24.60 -46.53
CA GLY A 216 22.45 -25.63 -45.65
C GLY A 216 21.58 -25.82 -44.42
N VAL A 217 20.93 -26.96 -44.26
CA VAL A 217 20.07 -27.28 -43.11
C VAL A 217 20.60 -28.49 -42.37
N ASP A 218 20.25 -28.63 -41.10
CA ASP A 218 20.64 -29.82 -40.34
C ASP A 218 19.92 -31.06 -40.87
N ALA A 219 20.69 -32.13 -41.09
CA ALA A 219 20.18 -33.38 -41.66
C ALA A 219 19.02 -34.01 -40.85
N ARG A 220 18.91 -33.71 -39.55
CA ARG A 220 17.82 -34.21 -38.71
C ARG A 220 16.47 -33.59 -39.05
N LEU A 221 16.44 -32.44 -39.71
CA LEU A 221 15.21 -31.78 -40.14
C LEU A 221 14.73 -32.25 -41.51
N LYS A 222 15.46 -33.15 -42.17
CA LYS A 222 15.23 -33.50 -43.56
C LYS A 222 13.78 -33.85 -43.84
N ASP A 223 13.25 -34.86 -43.18
CA ASP A 223 11.93 -35.39 -43.53
C ASP A 223 10.82 -34.35 -43.23
N SER A 224 10.89 -33.68 -42.07
CA SER A 224 9.92 -32.65 -41.68
C SER A 224 9.96 -31.42 -42.58
N LEU A 225 11.14 -30.97 -42.98
CA LEU A 225 11.29 -29.78 -43.83
C LEU A 225 10.98 -30.10 -45.29
N GLU A 226 11.41 -31.26 -45.80
CA GLU A 226 11.04 -31.69 -47.17
C GLU A 226 9.53 -31.77 -47.32
N GLN A 227 8.81 -32.36 -46.35
CA GLN A 227 7.35 -32.42 -46.38
C GLN A 227 6.73 -31.02 -46.46
N GLN A 228 7.08 -30.11 -45.54
CA GLN A 228 6.53 -28.76 -45.51
C GLN A 228 6.85 -27.96 -46.79
N VAL A 229 8.07 -28.08 -47.31
CA VAL A 229 8.49 -27.36 -48.51
C VAL A 229 7.89 -28.00 -49.77
N ASP A 230 7.75 -29.32 -49.86
CA ASP A 230 7.15 -30.03 -51.01
C ASP A 230 5.66 -29.67 -51.16
N GLU A 231 4.94 -29.49 -50.05
CA GLU A 231 3.54 -29.01 -50.04
C GLU A 231 3.38 -27.60 -50.63
N ILE A 232 4.40 -26.74 -50.47
CA ILE A 232 4.38 -25.34 -50.90
C ILE A 232 4.96 -25.20 -52.31
N CYS A 233 6.06 -25.90 -52.60
CA CYS A 233 6.76 -25.88 -53.86
C CYS A 233 7.45 -27.23 -54.15
N PRO A 234 6.88 -28.03 -55.09
CA PRO A 234 7.45 -29.31 -55.50
C PRO A 234 8.89 -29.19 -56.01
N LYS A 235 9.69 -30.25 -55.85
CA LYS A 235 11.13 -30.28 -56.17
C LYS A 235 11.46 -29.80 -57.59
N GLU A 236 10.64 -30.15 -58.57
CA GLU A 236 10.82 -29.80 -60.00
C GLU A 236 10.65 -28.30 -60.28
N GLY A 237 9.91 -27.58 -59.42
CA GLY A 237 9.64 -26.14 -59.55
C GLY A 237 10.57 -25.25 -58.73
N ARG A 238 11.61 -25.80 -58.09
CA ARG A 238 12.50 -25.03 -57.20
C ARG A 238 13.60 -24.31 -57.96
N SER A 239 13.70 -22.99 -57.78
CA SER A 239 14.86 -22.21 -58.21
C SER A 239 16.09 -22.35 -57.28
N PHE A 240 15.94 -23.07 -56.16
CA PHE A 240 16.95 -23.25 -55.12
C PHE A 240 17.11 -24.73 -54.74
N LYS A 241 18.24 -25.06 -54.09
CA LYS A 241 18.55 -26.42 -53.61
C LYS A 241 18.73 -26.45 -52.10
N ILE A 242 18.14 -27.46 -51.46
CA ILE A 242 18.34 -27.73 -50.03
C ILE A 242 19.46 -28.77 -49.89
N VAL A 243 20.47 -28.45 -49.08
CA VAL A 243 21.61 -29.29 -48.77
C VAL A 243 21.56 -29.64 -47.28
N TYR A 244 21.44 -30.93 -47.00
CA TYR A 244 21.44 -31.44 -45.64
C TYR A 244 22.87 -31.68 -45.17
N VAL A 245 23.23 -31.06 -44.05
CA VAL A 245 24.56 -31.15 -43.45
C VAL A 245 24.44 -31.89 -42.13
N GLN A 246 25.28 -32.90 -41.94
CA GLN A 246 25.40 -33.57 -40.65
C GLN A 246 26.02 -32.60 -39.65
N PRO A 247 25.40 -32.38 -38.47
CA PRO A 247 26.02 -31.56 -37.45
C PRO A 247 27.36 -32.19 -37.04
N PRO A 248 28.39 -31.38 -36.71
CA PRO A 248 29.65 -31.91 -36.22
C PRO A 248 29.38 -32.79 -35.00
N LYS A 249 29.96 -34.00 -34.96
CA LYS A 249 29.92 -34.86 -33.79
C LYS A 249 30.62 -34.10 -32.66
N LYS A 250 29.85 -33.69 -31.65
CA LYS A 250 30.38 -33.15 -30.40
C LYS A 250 31.09 -34.25 -29.63
#